data_AF-A0A1Y4IJI8-F1
#
_entry.id   AF-A0A1Y4IJI8-F1
#
_cell.length_a   1.000
_cell.length_b   1.000
_cell.length_c   1.000
_cell.angle_alpha   90.00
_cell.angle_beta   90.00
_cell.angle_gamma   90.00
#
_symmetry.space_group_name_H-M   'P 1'
#
loop_
_entity.id
_entity.type
_entity.pdbx_description
1 polymer ?
#
loop_
_entity_poly.entity_id
_entity_poly.type
_entity_poly.pdbx_seq_one_letter_code
_entity_poly.pdbx_strand_id
1 'polypeptide(L)'
;MQRLVDYIYQEKYNGKIQRLIKSAKLRFPQANRQGVIYASRGLNRELIENLFSGQYIGLHQSIILQGFTGSGKTYLACALGKEACLNHVRVRYVRLPDLLMEYKEALNHAFDEPKQWEIREINEIMNQSIDRWRYFPNPRMFSEYGRQKGWERENPATDSSNLSEKTVDGFVEVTEQMELPF
;
A
#
# COMPACT_ATOMS: atom_id res chain seq x y z
N MET A 1 16.96 34.36 31.75
CA MET A 1 16.37 33.00 31.97
C MET A 1 15.57 32.51 30.77
N GLN A 2 14.64 33.29 30.20
CA GLN A 2 13.80 32.86 29.06
C GLN A 2 14.59 32.27 27.86
N ARG A 3 15.66 32.94 27.41
CA ARG A 3 16.48 32.49 26.27
C ARG A 3 17.14 31.11 26.45
N LEU A 4 17.50 30.73 27.69
CA LEU A 4 18.12 29.43 27.96
C LEU A 4 17.08 28.30 27.91
N VAL A 5 15.87 28.58 28.41
CA VAL A 5 14.75 27.64 28.37
C VAL A 5 14.33 27.39 26.93
N ASP A 6 14.21 28.45 26.13
CA ASP A 6 13.87 28.35 24.70
C ASP A 6 14.92 27.52 23.93
N TYR A 7 16.21 27.71 24.24
CA TYR A 7 17.31 26.95 23.64
C TYR A 7 17.22 25.44 23.96
N ILE A 8 17.06 25.08 25.24
CA ILE A 8 16.96 23.67 25.66
C ILE A 8 15.72 23.01 25.04
N TYR A 9 14.62 23.76 24.93
CA TYR A 9 13.40 23.28 24.29
C TYR A 9 13.62 22.97 22.81
N GLN A 10 14.26 23.89 22.07
CA GLN A 10 14.63 23.67 20.67
C GLN A 10 15.58 22.48 20.50
N GLU A 11 16.55 22.31 21.39
CA GLU A 11 17.50 21.19 21.33
C GLU A 11 16.79 19.84 21.50
N LYS A 12 15.89 19.72 22.48
CA LYS A 12 15.08 18.51 22.68
C LYS A 12 14.14 18.25 21.50
N TYR A 13 13.51 19.31 20.99
CA TYR A 13 12.61 19.26 19.83
C TYR A 13 13.35 18.71 18.60
N ASN A 14 14.50 19.29 18.27
CA ASN A 14 15.35 18.86 17.16
C ASN A 14 15.88 17.44 17.39
N GLY A 15 16.28 17.11 18.61
CA GLY A 15 16.74 15.78 18.97
C GLY A 15 15.69 14.69 18.72
N LYS A 16 14.41 14.97 18.97
CA LYS A 16 13.30 14.06 18.65
C LYS A 16 13.15 13.86 17.15
N ILE A 17 13.14 14.94 16.38
CA ILE A 17 13.04 14.88 14.91
C ILE A 17 14.17 14.04 14.31
N GLN A 18 15.41 14.27 14.74
CA GLN A 18 16.57 13.52 14.22
C GLN A 18 16.45 12.02 14.49
N ARG A 19 15.93 11.64 15.67
CA ARG A 19 15.66 10.23 15.99
C ARG A 19 14.57 9.64 15.10
N LEU A 20 13.49 10.40 14.85
CA LEU A 20 12.41 9.97 13.95
C LEU A 20 12.93 9.73 12.54
N ILE A 21 13.66 10.69 11.96
CA ILE A 21 14.26 10.58 10.62
C ILE A 21 15.19 9.36 10.55
N LYS A 22 16.02 9.15 11.56
CA LYS A 22 16.91 7.97 11.64
C LYS A 22 16.14 6.66 11.71
N SER A 23 15.07 6.60 12.52
CA SER A 23 14.25 5.40 12.70
C SER A 23 13.41 5.06 11.46
N ALA A 24 13.12 6.06 10.62
CA ALA A 24 12.34 5.89 9.41
C ALA A 24 13.05 5.11 8.31
N LYS A 25 14.38 4.95 8.38
CA LYS A 25 15.18 4.20 7.39
C LYS A 25 14.92 4.63 5.93
N LEU A 26 14.70 5.94 5.71
CA LEU A 26 14.45 6.48 4.37
C LEU A 26 15.61 6.15 3.43
N ARG A 27 15.31 5.75 2.19
CA ARG A 27 16.35 5.50 1.16
C ARG A 27 17.16 6.75 0.84
N PHE A 28 16.51 7.91 0.83
CA PHE A 28 17.12 9.22 0.60
C PHE A 28 16.84 10.15 1.79
N PRO A 29 17.62 10.09 2.89
CA PRO A 29 17.41 10.95 4.07
C PRO A 29 17.55 12.45 3.78
N GLN A 30 18.29 12.80 2.73
CA GLN A 30 18.47 14.17 2.27
C GLN A 30 17.27 14.71 1.47
N ALA A 31 16.34 13.86 1.04
CA ALA A 31 15.18 14.28 0.26
C ALA A 31 14.36 15.31 1.04
N ASN A 32 13.96 16.41 0.40
CA ASN A 32 13.20 17.49 1.01
C ASN A 32 12.21 18.11 0.01
N ARG A 33 11.31 18.94 0.51
CA ARG A 33 10.32 19.67 -0.30
C ARG A 33 10.96 20.52 -1.39
N GLN A 34 12.06 21.20 -1.06
CA GLN A 34 12.75 22.12 -2.00
C GLN A 34 13.45 21.41 -3.15
N GLY A 35 13.83 20.14 -2.97
CA GLY A 35 14.49 19.33 -3.99
C GLY A 35 13.54 18.69 -4.99
N VAL A 36 12.22 18.89 -4.86
CA VAL A 36 11.24 18.42 -5.83
C VAL A 36 11.29 19.28 -7.09
N ILE A 37 11.63 18.65 -8.22
CA ILE A 37 11.69 19.32 -9.52
C ILE A 37 10.33 19.21 -10.20
N TYR A 38 9.66 20.35 -10.41
CA TYR A 38 8.36 20.43 -11.08
C TYR A 38 8.47 20.69 -12.58
N ALA A 39 9.55 21.33 -13.02
CA ALA A 39 9.74 21.71 -14.42
C ALA A 39 9.71 20.49 -15.34
N SER A 40 8.94 20.59 -16.43
CA SER A 40 8.87 19.59 -17.50
C SER A 40 8.33 18.21 -17.11
N ARG A 41 7.62 18.08 -15.98
CA ARG A 41 7.06 16.80 -15.51
C ARG A 41 5.54 16.71 -15.50
N GLY A 42 4.82 17.79 -15.80
CA GLY A 42 3.35 17.81 -15.73
C GLY A 42 2.78 17.62 -14.31
N LEU A 43 3.61 17.76 -13.28
CA LEU A 43 3.19 17.58 -11.89
C LEU A 43 2.34 18.75 -11.42
N ASN A 44 1.16 18.45 -10.85
CA ASN A 44 0.33 19.47 -10.23
C ASN A 44 1.01 19.95 -8.93
N ARG A 45 1.53 21.18 -8.98
CA ARG A 45 2.22 21.80 -7.84
C ARG A 45 1.31 21.97 -6.63
N GLU A 46 0.09 22.41 -6.82
CA GLU A 46 -0.87 22.61 -5.72
C GLU A 46 -1.15 21.30 -4.99
N LEU A 47 -1.37 20.22 -5.73
CA LEU A 47 -1.59 18.89 -5.16
C LEU A 47 -0.39 18.42 -4.34
N ILE A 48 0.84 18.56 -4.86
CA ILE A 48 2.05 18.15 -4.13
C ILE A 48 2.25 19.00 -2.87
N GLU A 49 2.00 20.31 -2.94
CA GLU A 49 2.07 21.18 -1.77
C GLU A 49 1.02 20.81 -0.71
N ASN A 50 -0.19 20.43 -1.13
CA ASN A 50 -1.21 19.89 -0.25
C ASN A 50 -0.78 18.56 0.39
N LEU A 51 -0.09 17.68 -0.34
CA LEU A 51 0.47 16.47 0.25
C LEU A 51 1.56 16.78 1.29
N PHE A 52 2.43 17.77 1.03
CA PHE A 52 3.43 18.19 2.02
C PHE A 52 2.81 18.80 3.29
N SER A 53 1.57 19.29 3.25
CA SER A 53 0.86 19.71 4.46
C SER A 53 0.61 18.54 5.44
N GLY A 54 0.63 17.29 4.95
CA GLY A 54 0.41 16.10 5.76
C GLY A 54 -1.05 15.83 6.15
N GLN A 55 -2.02 16.62 5.65
CA GLN A 55 -3.44 16.46 5.97
C GLN A 55 -3.97 15.03 5.70
N TYR A 56 -3.50 14.41 4.62
CA TYR A 56 -3.86 13.03 4.26
C TYR A 56 -3.57 12.00 5.36
N ILE A 57 -2.55 12.25 6.21
CA ILE A 57 -2.19 11.37 7.33
C ILE A 57 -3.28 11.39 8.40
N GLY A 58 -3.81 12.58 8.71
CA GLY A 58 -4.90 12.74 9.66
C GLY A 58 -6.24 12.24 9.13
N LEU A 59 -6.43 12.28 7.80
CA LEU A 59 -7.61 11.74 7.11
C LEU A 59 -7.51 10.24 6.79
N HIS A 60 -6.40 9.57 7.17
CA HIS A 60 -6.14 8.16 6.85
C HIS A 60 -6.20 7.82 5.35
N GLN A 61 -5.88 8.79 4.49
CA GLN A 61 -5.90 8.62 3.04
C GLN A 61 -4.56 8.06 2.54
N SER A 62 -4.64 7.02 1.71
CA SER A 62 -3.46 6.42 1.08
C SER A 62 -3.07 7.19 -0.18
N ILE A 63 -1.77 7.32 -0.43
CA ILE A 63 -1.23 7.96 -1.63
C ILE A 63 -0.51 6.90 -2.47
N ILE A 64 -0.85 6.84 -3.75
CA ILE A 64 -0.17 5.97 -4.72
C ILE A 64 0.60 6.86 -5.70
N LEU A 65 1.88 6.59 -5.84
CA LEU A 65 2.75 7.28 -6.79
C LEU A 65 2.95 6.39 -8.01
N GLN A 66 2.44 6.79 -9.17
CA GLN A 66 2.50 6.01 -10.41
C GLN A 66 3.42 6.69 -11.44
N GLY A 67 4.10 5.90 -12.28
CA GLY A 67 4.88 6.41 -13.42
C GLY A 67 6.09 5.54 -13.76
N PHE A 68 6.93 5.98 -14.69
CA PHE A 68 8.10 5.21 -15.15
C PHE A 68 9.23 5.07 -14.12
N THR A 69 10.05 4.04 -14.26
CA THR A 69 11.28 3.90 -13.44
C THR A 69 12.18 5.13 -13.63
N GLY A 70 12.81 5.60 -12.56
CA GLY A 70 13.65 6.80 -12.62
C GLY A 70 12.90 8.15 -12.61
N SER A 71 11.56 8.18 -12.65
CA SER A 71 10.79 9.44 -12.63
C SER A 71 10.84 10.21 -11.30
N GLY A 72 11.42 9.64 -10.24
CA GLY A 72 11.60 10.31 -8.95
C GLY A 72 10.54 10.00 -7.89
N LYS A 73 9.64 9.04 -8.12
CA LYS A 73 8.65 8.57 -7.11
C LYS A 73 9.27 8.26 -5.75
N THR A 74 10.36 7.50 -5.73
CA THR A 74 11.05 7.15 -4.47
C THR A 74 11.60 8.38 -3.76
N TYR A 75 12.04 9.39 -4.52
CA TYR A 75 12.51 10.65 -3.95
C TYR A 75 11.34 11.43 -3.33
N LEU A 76 10.21 11.57 -4.05
CA LEU A 76 9.03 12.26 -3.51
C LEU A 76 8.49 11.55 -2.27
N ALA A 77 8.38 10.22 -2.28
CA ALA A 77 7.97 9.44 -1.10
C ALA A 77 8.90 9.66 0.10
N CYS A 78 10.22 9.73 -0.12
CA CYS A 78 11.17 10.04 0.95
C CYS A 78 11.03 11.49 1.44
N ALA A 79 10.78 12.45 0.55
CA ALA A 79 10.56 13.85 0.92
C ALA A 79 9.28 14.00 1.77
N LEU A 80 8.17 13.38 1.36
CA LEU A 80 6.92 13.33 2.13
C LEU A 80 7.12 12.65 3.50
N GLY A 81 7.83 11.51 3.52
CA GLY A 81 8.15 10.82 4.75
C GLY A 81 9.03 11.64 5.70
N LYS A 82 9.99 12.40 5.17
CA LYS A 82 10.79 13.33 5.98
C LYS A 82 9.96 14.48 6.52
N GLU A 83 9.10 15.09 5.70
CA GLU A 83 8.20 16.16 6.12
C GLU A 83 7.27 15.68 7.25
N ALA A 84 6.72 14.48 7.13
CA ALA A 84 5.94 13.86 8.20
C ALA A 84 6.75 13.67 9.50
N CYS A 85 8.05 13.32 9.41
CA CYS A 85 8.92 13.26 10.59
C CYS A 85 9.15 14.65 11.23
N LEU A 86 9.28 15.72 10.42
CA LEU A 86 9.34 17.10 10.92
C LEU A 86 8.06 17.47 11.68
N ASN A 87 6.92 16.98 11.18
CA ASN A 87 5.60 17.08 11.82
C ASN A 87 5.37 16.05 12.95
N HIS A 88 6.44 15.42 13.45
CA HIS A 88 6.40 14.51 14.61
C HIS A 88 5.64 13.20 14.39
N VAL A 89 5.36 12.85 13.13
CA VAL A 89 4.77 11.58 12.74
C VAL A 89 5.86 10.53 12.65
N ARG A 90 5.59 9.33 13.19
CA ARG A 90 6.48 8.18 13.01
C ARG A 90 6.31 7.64 11.60
N VAL A 91 7.41 7.53 10.87
CA VAL A 91 7.42 7.04 9.48
C VAL A 91 8.33 5.83 9.40
N ARG A 92 8.05 4.93 8.45
CA ARG A 92 8.93 3.83 8.08
C ARG A 92 8.95 3.65 6.57
N TYR A 93 10.14 3.60 5.99
CA TYR A 93 10.37 3.16 4.63
C TYR A 93 10.73 1.67 4.64
N VAL A 94 10.06 0.89 3.81
CA VAL A 94 10.36 -0.53 3.59
C VAL A 94 10.27 -0.81 2.10
N ARG A 95 11.19 -1.62 1.56
CA ARG A 95 11.03 -2.14 0.21
C ARG A 95 10.17 -3.39 0.27
N LEU A 96 9.37 -3.63 -0.76
CA LEU A 96 8.48 -4.79 -0.80
C LEU A 96 9.22 -6.13 -0.58
N PRO A 97 10.38 -6.41 -1.20
CA PRO A 97 11.09 -7.68 -0.94
C PRO A 97 11.54 -7.83 0.52
N ASP A 98 12.05 -6.76 1.13
CA ASP A 98 12.49 -6.76 2.52
C ASP A 98 11.30 -6.98 3.46
N LEU A 99 10.15 -6.36 3.16
CA LEU A 99 8.90 -6.53 3.91
C LEU A 99 8.40 -7.98 3.86
N LEU A 100 8.41 -8.58 2.67
CA LEU A 100 7.98 -9.97 2.48
C LEU A 100 8.90 -10.95 3.21
N MET A 101 10.20 -10.66 3.27
CA MET A 101 11.17 -11.46 4.03
C MET A 101 10.96 -11.33 5.54
N GLU A 102 10.84 -10.10 6.07
CA GLU A 102 10.52 -9.86 7.49
C GLU A 102 9.19 -10.52 7.88
N TYR A 103 8.18 -10.47 7.01
CA TYR A 103 6.89 -11.14 7.21
C TYR A 103 7.03 -12.67 7.27
N LYS A 104 7.79 -13.26 6.34
CA LYS A 104 8.08 -14.71 6.30
C LYS A 104 8.77 -15.19 7.58
N GLU A 105 9.77 -14.45 8.05
CA GLU A 105 10.53 -14.77 9.27
C GLU A 105 9.69 -14.58 10.55
N ALA A 106 8.94 -13.47 10.64
CA ALA A 106 8.17 -13.14 11.83
C ALA A 106 6.99 -14.09 12.08
N LEU A 107 6.39 -14.61 11.01
CA LEU A 107 5.21 -15.47 11.09
C LEU A 107 5.49 -16.95 10.85
N ASN A 108 6.76 -17.32 10.58
CA ASN A 108 7.16 -18.67 10.12
C ASN A 108 6.33 -19.18 8.91
N HIS A 109 5.62 -18.29 8.21
CA HIS A 109 4.74 -18.63 7.11
C HIS A 109 5.52 -18.49 5.81
N ALA A 110 6.11 -19.59 5.37
CA ALA A 110 6.66 -19.71 4.03
C ALA A 110 5.54 -20.14 3.06
N PHE A 111 4.48 -19.32 2.88
CA PHE A 111 3.28 -19.74 2.13
C PHE A 111 2.84 -21.16 2.52
N ASP A 112 2.62 -21.41 3.82
CA ASP A 112 1.95 -22.65 4.21
C ASP A 112 0.54 -22.66 3.65
N GLU A 113 0.04 -23.86 3.31
CA GLU A 113 -1.39 -24.05 3.06
C GLU A 113 -2.18 -23.42 4.22
N PRO A 114 -3.22 -22.61 3.93
CA PRO A 114 -3.96 -21.88 4.96
C PRO A 114 -4.39 -22.83 6.07
N LYS A 115 -4.23 -22.40 7.33
CA LYS A 115 -4.54 -23.27 8.48
C LYS A 115 -6.02 -23.67 8.39
N GLN A 116 -6.35 -24.86 8.87
CA GLN A 116 -7.71 -25.40 8.78
C GLN A 116 -8.80 -24.46 9.31
N TRP A 117 -8.49 -23.59 10.28
CA TRP A 117 -9.43 -22.59 10.79
C TRP A 117 -9.58 -21.37 9.87
N GLU A 118 -8.52 -20.92 9.20
CA GLU A 118 -8.57 -19.84 8.18
C GLU A 118 -9.37 -20.31 6.95
N ILE A 119 -9.15 -21.57 6.54
CA ILE A 119 -9.97 -22.21 5.49
C ILE A 119 -11.45 -22.26 5.91
N ARG A 120 -11.75 -22.53 7.19
CA ARG A 120 -13.13 -22.55 7.68
C ARG A 120 -13.78 -21.18 7.65
N GLU A 121 -13.06 -20.14 8.04
CA GLU A 121 -13.56 -18.76 8.03
C GLU A 121 -13.81 -18.28 6.59
N ILE A 122 -12.88 -18.55 5.68
CA ILE A 122 -13.08 -18.29 4.23
C ILE A 122 -14.28 -19.09 3.70
N ASN A 123 -14.42 -20.36 4.08
CA ASN A 123 -15.58 -21.16 3.68
C ASN A 123 -16.89 -20.58 4.20
N GLU A 124 -16.91 -20.11 5.45
CA GLU A 124 -18.09 -19.53 6.08
C GLU A 124 -18.52 -18.26 5.35
N ILE A 125 -17.57 -17.35 5.08
CA ILE A 125 -17.83 -16.12 4.33
C ILE A 125 -18.32 -16.43 2.91
N MET A 126 -17.64 -17.33 2.19
CA MET A 126 -18.00 -17.66 0.80
C MET A 126 -19.36 -18.36 0.69
N ASN A 127 -19.76 -19.14 1.71
CA ASN A 127 -21.02 -19.88 1.68
C ASN A 127 -22.22 -19.08 2.23
N GLN A 128 -21.99 -18.14 3.15
CA GLN A 128 -23.07 -17.43 3.85
C GLN A 128 -23.22 -15.96 3.43
N SER A 129 -22.13 -15.32 3.01
CA SER A 129 -22.09 -13.86 2.82
C SER A 129 -21.98 -13.44 1.35
N ILE A 130 -21.76 -14.38 0.42
CA ILE A 130 -21.53 -14.07 -1.00
C ILE A 130 -22.59 -14.77 -1.86
N ASP A 131 -23.50 -13.97 -2.41
CA ASP A 131 -24.58 -14.46 -3.29
C ASP A 131 -24.06 -14.93 -4.65
N ARG A 132 -24.72 -15.98 -5.19
CA ARG A 132 -24.50 -16.56 -6.54
C ARG A 132 -23.16 -17.28 -6.74
N TRP A 133 -22.56 -17.79 -5.67
CA TRP A 133 -21.41 -18.68 -5.72
C TRP A 133 -21.74 -20.01 -5.05
N ARG A 134 -21.40 -21.12 -5.69
CA ARG A 134 -21.66 -22.48 -5.21
C ARG A 134 -20.36 -23.23 -5.00
N TYR A 135 -20.21 -23.85 -3.83
CA TYR A 135 -19.06 -24.69 -3.50
C TYR A 135 -19.00 -25.97 -4.36
N PHE A 136 -17.81 -26.38 -4.80
CA PHE A 136 -17.62 -27.67 -5.49
C PHE A 136 -17.65 -28.82 -4.49
N PRO A 137 -18.59 -29.78 -4.58
CA PRO A 137 -18.64 -30.90 -3.64
C PRO A 137 -17.42 -31.83 -3.75
N ASN A 138 -16.75 -31.87 -4.90
CA ASN A 138 -15.56 -32.70 -5.13
C ASN A 138 -14.38 -31.81 -5.58
N PRO A 139 -13.19 -31.88 -4.93
CA PRO A 139 -12.02 -31.10 -5.34
C PRO A 139 -11.65 -31.35 -6.80
N ARG A 140 -11.45 -30.28 -7.58
CA ARG A 140 -11.10 -30.35 -9.01
C ARG A 140 -9.58 -30.31 -9.16
N MET A 141 -9.06 -30.94 -10.21
CA MET A 141 -7.63 -30.96 -10.50
C MET A 141 -7.29 -29.87 -11.51
N PHE A 142 -6.30 -29.04 -11.18
CA PHE A 142 -5.79 -27.96 -12.03
C PHE A 142 -4.34 -28.25 -12.42
N SER A 143 -3.97 -27.98 -13.67
CA SER A 143 -2.67 -28.37 -14.23
C SER A 143 -1.46 -27.80 -13.50
N GLU A 144 -1.56 -26.58 -12.96
CA GLU A 144 -0.47 -25.93 -12.20
C GLU A 144 -0.59 -26.08 -10.68
N TYR A 145 -1.79 -26.35 -10.17
CA TYR A 145 -2.09 -26.24 -8.73
C TYR A 145 -2.54 -27.56 -8.08
N GLY A 146 -2.68 -28.66 -8.85
CA GLY A 146 -3.12 -29.95 -8.32
C GLY A 146 -4.59 -29.96 -7.88
N ARG A 147 -4.94 -30.77 -6.88
CA ARG A 147 -6.31 -30.88 -6.37
C ARG A 147 -6.68 -29.66 -5.52
N GLN A 148 -7.66 -28.89 -5.97
CA GLN A 148 -8.12 -27.67 -5.31
C GLN A 148 -9.60 -27.75 -4.96
N LYS A 149 -9.95 -27.22 -3.78
CA LYS A 149 -11.33 -26.92 -3.38
C LYS A 149 -11.67 -25.49 -3.83
N GLY A 150 -12.94 -25.18 -4.04
CA GLY A 150 -13.32 -23.83 -4.46
C GLY A 150 -14.82 -23.67 -4.71
N TRP A 151 -15.18 -22.53 -5.29
CA TRP A 151 -16.55 -22.15 -5.63
C TRP A 151 -16.64 -21.76 -7.11
N GLU A 152 -17.75 -22.08 -7.77
CA GLU A 152 -18.12 -21.54 -9.08
C GLU A 152 -19.25 -20.53 -8.94
N ARG A 153 -19.24 -19.47 -9.77
CA ARG A 153 -20.45 -18.69 -9.96
C ARG A 153 -21.53 -19.57 -10.57
N GLU A 154 -22.74 -19.43 -10.05
CA GLU A 154 -23.92 -19.93 -10.75
C GLU A 154 -24.10 -19.04 -11.99
N ASN A 155 -23.85 -19.60 -13.18
CA ASN A 155 -24.14 -18.88 -14.42
C ASN A 155 -25.66 -18.69 -14.53
N PRO A 156 -26.16 -17.47 -14.79
CA PRO A 156 -27.52 -17.32 -15.27
C PRO A 156 -27.67 -18.13 -16.56
N ALA A 157 -28.82 -18.76 -16.74
CA ALA A 157 -29.10 -19.62 -17.88
C ALA A 157 -28.66 -18.97 -19.19
N THR A 158 -27.98 -19.77 -20.00
CA THR A 158 -27.33 -19.44 -21.27
C THR A 158 -28.28 -18.68 -22.21
N ASP A 159 -27.96 -17.43 -22.52
CA ASP A 159 -28.30 -16.87 -23.83
C ASP A 159 -27.04 -16.88 -24.69
N SER A 160 -27.07 -17.81 -25.64
CA SER A 160 -26.11 -17.96 -26.71
C SER A 160 -26.09 -16.71 -27.60
N SER A 161 -25.09 -15.85 -27.43
CA SER A 161 -24.39 -15.20 -28.56
C SER A 161 -23.23 -14.32 -28.09
N ASN A 162 -22.14 -14.41 -28.86
CA ASN A 162 -20.97 -13.53 -28.94
C ASN A 162 -19.72 -13.97 -28.16
N LEU A 163 -18.91 -14.70 -28.92
CA LEU A 163 -17.54 -15.13 -28.67
C LEU A 163 -16.58 -14.01 -29.06
N SER A 164 -16.23 -13.09 -28.15
CA SER A 164 -14.92 -12.39 -28.10
C SER A 164 -14.98 -11.16 -27.19
N GLU A 165 -14.72 -11.33 -25.89
CA GLU A 165 -13.93 -10.39 -25.09
C GLU A 165 -13.67 -11.01 -23.72
N LYS A 166 -12.49 -11.61 -23.58
CA LYS A 166 -11.94 -12.02 -22.30
C LYS A 166 -11.45 -10.77 -21.58
N THR A 167 -12.22 -10.26 -20.62
CA THR A 167 -11.66 -9.60 -19.42
C THR A 167 -11.92 -10.53 -18.25
N VAL A 168 -11.03 -11.52 -18.12
CA VAL A 168 -11.04 -12.51 -17.05
C VAL A 168 -10.00 -12.09 -16.02
N ASP A 169 -10.30 -11.06 -15.24
CA ASP A 169 -9.81 -11.01 -13.86
C ASP A 169 -10.63 -9.99 -13.08
N GLY A 170 -11.42 -10.48 -12.12
CA GLY A 170 -12.45 -9.75 -11.41
C GLY A 170 -11.93 -8.76 -10.37
N PHE A 171 -10.97 -7.90 -10.73
CA PHE A 171 -10.56 -6.78 -9.90
C PHE A 171 -11.46 -5.57 -10.19
N VAL A 172 -12.11 -5.06 -9.13
CA VAL A 172 -12.88 -3.82 -9.17
C VAL A 172 -11.96 -2.66 -8.80
N GLU A 173 -12.01 -1.59 -9.57
CA GLU A 173 -11.21 -0.37 -9.38
C GLU A 173 -11.61 0.36 -8.09
N VAL A 174 -10.63 0.77 -7.28
CA VAL A 174 -10.84 1.47 -6.00
C VAL A 174 -11.03 2.96 -6.28
N THR A 175 -12.24 3.48 -6.08
CA THR A 175 -12.68 4.81 -6.53
C THR A 175 -12.14 6.02 -5.74
N GLU A 176 -11.41 5.83 -4.63
CA GLU A 176 -10.88 6.93 -3.81
C GLU A 176 -9.35 6.83 -3.64
N GLN A 177 -8.62 6.82 -4.76
CA GLN A 177 -7.17 6.89 -4.76
C GLN A 177 -6.71 8.27 -5.27
N MET A 178 -5.88 8.96 -4.47
CA MET A 178 -5.08 10.05 -5.00
C MET A 178 -3.92 9.46 -5.79
N GLU A 179 -4.15 9.29 -7.10
CA GLU A 179 -3.10 8.94 -8.04
C GLU A 179 -2.35 10.21 -8.46
N LEU A 180 -1.05 10.22 -8.20
CA LEU A 180 -0.16 11.22 -8.77
C LEU A 180 0.47 10.66 -10.05
N PRO A 181 0.15 11.21 -11.24
CA PRO A 181 0.83 10.83 -12.46
C PRO A 181 2.26 11.43 -12.48
N PHE A 182 3.25 10.58 -12.69
CA PHE A 182 4.62 10.94 -13.06
C PHE A 182 5.00 10.43 -14.44
#